data_AF-A0A0F9G9P5-F1
#
_entry.id   AF-A0A0F9G9P5-F1
#
_cell.length_a   1.000
_cell.length_b   1.000
_cell.length_c   1.000
_cell.angle_alpha   90.00
_cell.angle_beta   90.00
_cell.angle_gamma   90.00
#
_symmetry.space_group_name_H-M   'P 1'
#
loop_
_entity.id
_entity.type
_entity.pdbx_description
1 polymer ?
#
loop_
_entity_poly.entity_id
_entity_poly.type
_entity_poly.pdbx_seq_one_letter_code
_entity_poly.pdbx_strand_id
1 'polypeptide(L)'
;MNDLKSLIAELERAKEGSRELDWRVYAWFHAKSFDDEAERYKHKRHSPNYTTRLDAEMSGENITKVEFTKGRWFAWTDTGEQGEAATEPLARRISALKALEDG
;
A
#
# COMPACT_ATOMS: atom_id res chain seq x y z
N MET A 1 9.74 13.70 7.78
CA MET A 1 10.18 13.01 6.55
C MET A 1 9.59 11.60 6.57
N ASN A 2 8.52 11.39 5.80
CA ASN A 2 7.89 10.07 5.62
C ASN A 2 8.49 9.46 4.35
N ASP A 3 9.47 8.57 4.50
CA ASP A 3 10.05 7.82 3.39
C ASP A 3 9.25 6.53 3.11
N LEU A 4 9.39 5.98 1.90
CA LEU A 4 8.70 4.77 1.43
C LEU A 4 8.89 3.58 2.37
N LYS A 5 10.11 3.39 2.89
CA LYS A 5 10.46 2.25 3.75
C LYS A 5 9.71 2.33 5.08
N SER A 6 9.58 3.54 5.64
CA SER A 6 8.80 3.78 6.84
C SER A 6 7.32 3.45 6.63
N LEU A 7 6.74 3.81 5.49
CA LEU A 7 5.35 3.44 5.16
C LEU A 7 5.18 1.92 4.99
N ILE A 8 6.08 1.25 4.27
CA ILE A 8 6.07 -0.20 4.10
C ILE A 8 6.15 -0.90 5.47
N ALA A 9 7.08 -0.49 6.33
CA ALA A 9 7.26 -1.09 7.66
C ALA A 9 6.02 -0.92 8.55
N GLU A 10 5.29 0.20 8.42
CA GLU A 10 4.02 0.40 9.12
C GLU A 10 2.91 -0.51 8.59
N LEU A 11 2.81 -0.68 7.26
CA LEU A 11 1.85 -1.60 6.64
C LEU A 11 2.13 -3.06 7.03
N GLU A 12 3.40 -3.48 7.10
CA GLU A 12 3.81 -4.83 7.52
C GLU A 12 3.47 -5.14 8.98
N ARG A 13 3.42 -4.11 9.84
CA ARG A 13 3.07 -4.21 11.27
C ARG A 13 1.56 -4.04 11.51
N ALA A 14 0.82 -3.50 10.56
CA ALA A 14 -0.60 -3.27 10.69
C ALA A 14 -1.37 -4.60 10.80
N LYS A 15 -2.25 -4.69 11.80
CA LYS A 15 -3.15 -5.85 11.98
C LYS A 15 -4.37 -5.78 11.06
N GLU A 16 -4.75 -4.57 10.70
CA GLU A 16 -5.88 -4.25 9.82
C GLU A 16 -5.57 -2.98 9.01
N GLY A 17 -6.33 -2.76 7.95
CA GLY A 17 -6.25 -1.51 7.20
C GLY A 17 -6.83 -0.33 7.98
N SER A 18 -6.39 0.88 7.64
CA SER A 18 -6.90 2.10 8.26
C SER A 18 -6.99 3.23 7.24
N ARG A 19 -7.90 4.18 7.48
CA ARG A 19 -8.03 5.36 6.61
C ARG A 19 -6.74 6.18 6.57
N GLU A 20 -5.99 6.22 7.65
CA GLU A 20 -4.69 6.90 7.68
C GLU A 20 -3.67 6.21 6.75
N LEU A 21 -3.61 4.87 6.77
CA LEU A 21 -2.75 4.13 5.87
C LEU A 21 -3.21 4.25 4.42
N ASP A 22 -4.53 4.20 4.16
CA ASP A 22 -5.11 4.47 2.84
C ASP A 22 -4.65 5.81 2.27
N TRP A 23 -4.63 6.84 3.11
CA TRP A 23 -4.16 8.17 2.73
C TRP A 23 -2.69 8.21 2.36
N ARG A 24 -1.84 7.55 3.15
CA ARG A 24 -0.39 7.54 2.92
C ARG A 24 -0.03 6.76 1.67
N VAL A 25 -0.72 5.64 1.45
CA VAL A 25 -0.63 4.87 0.21
C VAL A 25 -1.09 5.72 -0.98
N TYR A 26 -2.27 6.35 -0.90
CA TYR A 26 -2.77 7.24 -1.96
C TYR A 26 -1.78 8.37 -2.29
N ALA A 27 -1.24 9.03 -1.26
CA ALA A 27 -0.28 10.11 -1.43
C ALA A 27 0.98 9.63 -2.16
N TRP A 28 1.46 8.41 -1.89
CA TRP A 28 2.65 7.90 -2.55
C TRP A 28 2.48 7.70 -4.06
N PHE A 29 1.31 7.22 -4.50
CA PHE A 29 1.02 6.96 -5.92
C PHE A 29 0.56 8.21 -6.69
N HIS A 30 -0.02 9.21 -6.01
CA HIS A 30 -0.71 10.31 -6.68
C HIS A 30 -0.19 11.71 -6.34
N ALA A 31 0.55 11.89 -5.24
CA ALA A 31 1.09 13.20 -4.87
C ALA A 31 2.53 13.34 -5.37
N LYS A 32 2.83 14.48 -6.02
CA LYS A 32 4.20 14.77 -6.49
C LYS A 32 5.15 15.20 -5.35
N SER A 33 4.61 15.53 -4.18
CA SER A 33 5.37 15.79 -2.95
C SER A 33 4.53 15.51 -1.70
N PHE A 34 5.16 14.93 -0.67
CA PHE A 34 4.47 14.46 0.55
C PHE A 34 4.03 15.61 1.48
N ASP A 35 4.78 16.72 1.53
CA ASP A 35 4.61 17.77 2.54
C ASP A 35 3.48 18.77 2.24
N ASP A 36 3.27 19.20 0.99
CA ASP A 36 2.24 20.20 0.64
C ASP A 36 0.86 19.57 0.32
N GLU A 37 0.85 18.33 -0.16
CA GLU A 37 -0.37 17.66 -0.60
C GLU A 37 -1.02 16.80 0.49
N ALA A 38 -0.27 16.16 1.40
CA ALA A 38 -0.88 15.32 2.44
C ALA A 38 -1.83 16.11 3.37
N GLU A 39 -1.53 17.38 3.67
CA GLU A 39 -2.45 18.25 4.42
C GLU A 39 -3.68 18.65 3.59
N ARG A 40 -3.53 18.98 2.30
CA ARG A 40 -4.68 19.30 1.43
C ARG A 40 -5.59 18.09 1.20
N TYR A 41 -5.01 16.89 1.16
CA TYR A 41 -5.75 15.65 0.89
C TYR A 41 -6.38 15.03 2.15
N LYS A 42 -5.85 15.29 3.37
CA LYS A 42 -6.54 14.93 4.64
C LYS A 42 -8.01 15.36 4.69
N HIS A 43 -8.38 16.42 3.97
CA HIS A 43 -9.75 16.94 3.89
C HIS A 43 -10.59 16.42 2.71
N LYS A 44 -9.99 15.83 1.68
CA LYS A 44 -10.75 15.28 0.53
C LYS A 44 -11.30 13.92 0.92
N ARG A 45 -12.60 13.72 1.08
CA ARG A 45 -13.22 12.42 1.47
C ARG A 45 -13.01 11.23 0.51
N HIS A 46 -12.10 11.31 -0.47
CA HIS A 46 -12.08 10.47 -1.66
C HIS A 46 -10.88 9.52 -1.82
N SER A 47 -9.99 9.35 -0.83
CA SER A 47 -9.00 8.26 -0.94
C SER A 47 -9.73 6.91 -1.03
N PRO A 48 -9.37 6.05 -2.01
CA PRO A 48 -9.83 4.68 -2.03
C PRO A 48 -9.39 3.94 -0.76
N ASN A 49 -10.17 2.94 -0.38
CA ASN A 49 -9.92 2.12 0.81
C ASN A 49 -8.81 1.08 0.57
N TYR A 50 -7.62 1.51 0.16
CA TYR A 50 -6.54 0.62 -0.32
C TYR A 50 -6.17 -0.52 0.61
N THR A 51 -6.20 -0.30 1.92
CA THR A 51 -5.78 -1.26 2.95
C THR A 51 -6.90 -2.15 3.47
N THR A 52 -8.15 -1.88 3.07
CA THR A 52 -9.32 -2.68 3.48
C THR A 52 -10.10 -3.26 2.31
N ARG A 53 -9.91 -2.75 1.09
CA ARG A 53 -10.63 -3.15 -0.13
C ARG A 53 -9.70 -3.65 -1.22
N LEU A 54 -10.08 -4.78 -1.81
CA LEU A 54 -9.41 -5.38 -2.98
C LEU A 54 -9.82 -4.69 -4.29
N ASP A 55 -11.03 -4.15 -4.35
CA ASP A 55 -11.57 -3.39 -5.49
C ASP A 55 -10.99 -1.97 -5.62
N ALA A 56 -10.21 -1.52 -4.64
CA ALA A 56 -9.51 -0.24 -4.73
C ALA A 56 -8.37 -0.37 -5.76
N GLU A 57 -8.64 0.10 -6.98
CA GLU A 57 -7.68 0.07 -8.09
C GLU A 57 -6.49 0.99 -7.80
N MET A 58 -5.28 0.46 -7.95
CA MET A 58 -4.01 1.16 -7.75
C MET A 58 -3.22 1.11 -9.05
N SER A 59 -2.88 2.28 -9.58
CA SER A 59 -2.13 2.38 -10.83
C SER A 59 -0.76 1.73 -10.67
N GLY A 60 -0.43 0.77 -11.52
CA GLY A 60 0.83 0.02 -11.45
C GLY A 60 0.79 -1.21 -10.54
N GLU A 61 -0.36 -1.56 -9.96
CA GLU A 61 -0.52 -2.81 -9.23
C GLU A 61 -0.57 -4.01 -10.20
N ASN A 62 0.59 -4.60 -10.49
CA ASN A 62 0.74 -5.79 -11.32
C ASN A 62 0.85 -7.07 -10.48
N ILE A 63 -0.12 -7.32 -9.59
CA ILE A 63 -0.10 -8.52 -8.73
C ILE A 63 -0.34 -9.77 -9.57
N THR A 64 0.63 -10.69 -9.57
CA THR A 64 0.60 -11.95 -10.32
C THR A 64 0.14 -13.13 -9.49
N LYS A 65 0.44 -13.11 -8.19
CA LYS A 65 0.08 -14.18 -7.25
C LYS A 65 -0.30 -13.60 -5.90
N VAL A 66 -1.26 -14.26 -5.24
CA VAL A 66 -1.61 -14.05 -3.84
C VAL A 66 -1.76 -15.40 -3.16
N GLU A 67 -1.24 -15.53 -1.95
CA GLU A 67 -1.29 -16.78 -1.17
C GLU A 67 -1.48 -16.48 0.32
N PHE A 68 -2.23 -17.33 1.01
CA PHE A 68 -2.34 -17.32 2.46
C PHE A 68 -1.62 -18.53 3.04
N THR A 69 -0.56 -18.30 3.83
CA THR A 69 0.21 -19.37 4.46
C THR A 69 0.71 -18.94 5.83
N LYS A 70 0.77 -19.89 6.78
CA LYS A 70 1.25 -19.66 8.16
C LYS A 70 0.59 -18.45 8.87
N GLY A 71 -0.69 -18.18 8.57
CA GLY A 71 -1.43 -17.09 9.20
C GLY A 71 -1.18 -15.70 8.62
N ARG A 72 -0.48 -15.58 7.47
CA ARG A 72 -0.23 -14.30 6.80
C ARG A 72 -0.54 -14.38 5.31
N TRP A 73 -0.82 -13.21 4.75
CA TRP A 73 -1.04 -13.01 3.33
C TRP A 73 0.26 -12.59 2.65
N PHE A 74 0.49 -13.16 1.48
CA PHE A 74 1.63 -12.89 0.62
C PHE A 74 1.12 -12.50 -0.75
N ALA A 75 1.67 -11.43 -1.32
CA ALA A 75 1.38 -11.00 -2.68
C ALA A 75 2.68 -10.76 -3.43
N TRP A 76 2.69 -11.07 -4.73
CA TRP A 76 3.85 -10.91 -5.61
C TRP A 76 3.50 -10.08 -6.83
N THR A 77 4.39 -9.18 -7.23
CA THR A 77 4.32 -8.47 -8.51
C THR A 77 4.90 -9.30 -9.66
N ASP A 78 4.76 -8.80 -10.89
CA ASP A 78 5.46 -9.30 -12.08
C ASP A 78 6.98 -9.07 -12.04
N THR A 79 7.44 -8.06 -11.32
CA THR A 79 8.86 -7.78 -11.07
C THR A 79 9.49 -8.71 -10.03
N GLY A 80 8.68 -9.53 -9.33
CA GLY A 80 9.15 -10.47 -8.30
C GLY A 80 9.09 -9.92 -6.87
N GLU A 81 8.60 -8.69 -6.68
CA GLU A 81 8.53 -8.05 -5.36
C GLU A 81 7.44 -8.64 -4.48
N GLN A 82 7.80 -9.02 -3.26
CA GLN A 82 6.92 -9.72 -2.32
C GLN A 82 6.44 -8.81 -1.17
N GLY A 83 5.13 -8.68 -1.03
CA GLY A 83 4.48 -8.07 0.13
C GLY A 83 3.93 -9.11 1.09
N GLU A 84 4.13 -8.88 2.39
CA GLU A 84 3.65 -9.75 3.48
C GLU A 84 2.84 -8.94 4.48
N ALA A 85 1.62 -9.39 4.81
CA ALA A 85 0.77 -8.68 5.76
C ALA A 85 -0.23 -9.57 6.51
N ALA A 86 -0.92 -8.96 7.48
CA ALA A 86 -2.02 -9.60 8.20
C ALA A 86 -3.30 -9.74 7.35
N THR A 87 -3.48 -8.90 6.32
CA THR A 87 -4.64 -8.92 5.42
C THR A 87 -4.20 -8.93 3.97
N GLU A 88 -5.02 -9.50 3.09
CA GLU A 88 -4.74 -9.53 1.65
C GLU A 88 -4.54 -8.13 1.03
N PRO A 89 -5.41 -7.13 1.29
CA PRO A 89 -5.23 -5.80 0.70
C PRO A 89 -3.91 -5.16 1.12
N LEU A 90 -3.49 -5.33 2.38
CA LEU A 90 -2.20 -4.84 2.86
C LEU A 90 -1.04 -5.52 2.14
N ALA A 91 -1.07 -6.85 1.98
CA ALA A 91 0.00 -7.59 1.30
C ALA A 91 0.17 -7.12 -0.14
N ARG A 92 -0.93 -6.92 -0.87
CA ARG A 92 -0.92 -6.35 -2.22
C ARG A 92 -0.29 -4.96 -2.27
N ARG A 93 -0.66 -4.07 -1.33
CA ARG A 93 -0.13 -2.69 -1.32
C ARG A 93 1.34 -2.65 -1.00
N ILE A 94 1.81 -3.51 -0.10
CA ILE A 94 3.23 -3.62 0.22
C ILE A 94 4.01 -4.11 -0.99
N SER A 95 3.52 -5.13 -1.69
CA SER A 95 4.14 -5.66 -2.91
C SER A 95 4.25 -4.57 -3.99
N ALA A 96 3.16 -3.83 -4.24
CA ALA A 96 3.16 -2.72 -5.20
C ALA A 96 4.10 -1.57 -4.79
N LEU A 97 4.15 -1.21 -3.50
CA LEU A 97 5.06 -0.17 -2.99
C LEU A 97 6.53 -0.59 -3.10
N LYS A 98 6.86 -1.87 -2.84
CA LYS A 98 8.23 -2.40 -3.04
C LYS A 98 8.63 -2.36 -4.51
N ALA A 99 7.72 -2.72 -5.42
CA ALA A 99 7.99 -2.63 -6.86
C ALA A 99 8.30 -1.20 -7.36
N LEU A 100 7.80 -0.18 -6.67
CA LEU A 100 8.17 1.22 -6.94
C LEU A 100 9.51 1.63 -6.33
N GLU A 101 10.00 0.94 -5.31
CA GLU A 101 11.29 1.22 -4.69
C GLU A 101 12.45 0.75 -5.58
N ASP A 102 12.29 -0.39 -6.23
CA ASP A 102 13.30 -1.04 -7.07
C ASP A 102 13.29 -0.62 -8.56
N GLY A 103 12.28 0.15 -9.00
CA GLY A 103 12.10 0.62 -10.38
C GLY A 103 12.53 2.07 -10.60
#